data_AF-A0A354BHL5-F1
#
_entry.id   AF-A0A354BHL5-F1
#
_cell.length_a   1.000
_cell.length_b   1.000
_cell.length_c   1.000
_cell.angle_alpha   90.00
_cell.angle_beta   90.00
_cell.angle_gamma   90.00
#
_symmetry.space_group_name_H-M   'P 1'
#
loop_
_entity.id
_entity.type
_entity.pdbx_description
1 polymer ?
#
loop_
_entity_poly.entity_id
_entity_poly.type
_entity_poly.pdbx_seq_one_letter_code
_entity_poly.pdbx_strand_id
1 'polypeptide(L)'
;MIGFAIMIVVAVSFYSKAARPLVYVGIGLLLMGLLSYSAISDTFWAGVDAFGKLRWFERADVNSASDSWQFRIESIVGGWNLLWAHPWLGVGFGQSIWHYMRYLPSWANHPFHPATIHNVFLQVGSELGVVSLMAFLGLWVWA
;
A
#
# COMPACT_ATOMS: atom_id res chain seq x y z
N MET A 1 0.33 3.36 -1.51
CA MET A 1 1.06 4.27 -2.43
C MET A 1 2.55 4.37 -2.10
N ILE A 2 2.96 4.30 -0.83
CA ILE A 2 4.38 4.32 -0.41
C ILE A 2 5.22 3.20 -1.05
N GLY A 3 4.67 1.97 -1.15
CA GLY A 3 5.38 0.85 -1.76
C GLY A 3 5.75 1.06 -3.24
N PHE A 4 4.88 1.72 -4.01
CA PHE A 4 5.13 2.00 -5.43
C PHE A 4 6.27 3.02 -5.63
N ALA A 5 6.35 4.03 -4.75
CA ALA A 5 7.43 5.02 -4.78
C ALA A 5 8.79 4.39 -4.42
N ILE A 6 8.82 3.49 -3.42
CA ILE A 6 10.03 2.74 -3.06
C ILE A 6 10.48 1.86 -4.23
N MET A 7 9.54 1.18 -4.90
CA MET A 7 9.84 0.34 -6.06
C MET A 7 10.43 1.12 -7.23
N ILE A 8 9.91 2.31 -7.54
CA ILE A 8 10.46 3.17 -8.60
C ILE A 8 11.90 3.56 -8.29
N VAL A 9 12.18 3.97 -7.04
CA VAL A 9 13.53 4.36 -6.61
C VAL A 9 14.50 3.18 -6.73
N VAL A 10 14.08 1.99 -6.32
CA VAL A 10 14.89 0.76 -6.42
C VAL A 10 15.14 0.39 -7.87
N ALA A 11 14.11 0.32 -8.72
CA ALA A 11 14.25 -0.02 -10.13
C ALA A 11 15.18 0.96 -10.89
N VAL A 12 15.00 2.26 -10.67
CA VAL A 12 15.84 3.32 -11.28
C VAL A 12 17.30 3.21 -10.82
N SER A 13 17.54 2.79 -9.58
CA SER A 13 18.91 2.61 -9.05
C SER A 13 19.67 1.45 -9.69
N PHE A 14 18.97 0.39 -10.10
CA PHE A 14 19.59 -0.74 -10.79
C PHE A 14 19.89 -0.42 -12.25
N TYR A 15 18.97 0.27 -12.92
CA TYR A 15 19.04 0.51 -14.37
C TYR A 15 20.00 1.66 -14.76
N SER A 16 20.10 2.72 -13.96
CA SER A 16 20.94 3.88 -14.30
C SER A 16 22.13 4.04 -13.36
N LYS A 17 23.35 3.87 -13.91
CA LYS A 17 24.61 4.14 -13.19
C LYS A 17 24.70 5.59 -12.69
N ALA A 18 24.03 6.53 -13.38
CA ALA A 18 23.97 7.95 -12.99
C ALA A 18 22.95 8.23 -11.87
N ALA A 19 21.92 7.38 -11.71
CA ALA A 19 20.93 7.54 -10.65
C ALA A 19 21.38 6.96 -9.29
N ARG A 20 22.31 6.00 -9.29
CA ARG A 20 22.89 5.42 -8.06
C ARG A 20 23.41 6.45 -7.05
N PRO A 21 24.24 7.44 -7.42
CA PRO A 21 24.68 8.46 -6.47
C PRO A 21 23.51 9.28 -5.92
N LEU A 22 22.48 9.55 -6.72
CA LEU A 22 21.29 10.30 -6.27
C LEU A 22 20.46 9.50 -5.24
N VAL A 23 20.38 8.17 -5.38
CA VAL A 23 19.72 7.31 -4.39
C VAL A 23 20.49 7.29 -3.08
N TYR A 24 21.82 7.22 -3.11
CA TYR A 24 22.64 7.30 -1.88
C TYR A 24 22.56 8.68 -1.22
N VAL A 25 22.53 9.75 -2.01
CA VAL A 25 22.29 11.11 -1.49
C VAL A 25 20.90 11.21 -0.87
N GLY A 26 19.87 10.66 -1.52
CA GLY A 26 18.51 10.61 -0.99
C GLY A 26 18.40 9.83 0.33
N ILE A 27 19.03 8.65 0.41
CA ILE A 27 19.12 7.85 1.64
C ILE A 27 19.89 8.61 2.72
N GLY A 28 21.00 9.27 2.37
CA GLY A 28 21.78 10.10 3.28
C GLY A 28 20.96 11.26 3.85
N LEU A 29 20.22 11.97 3.01
CA LEU A 29 19.31 13.05 3.43
C LEU A 29 18.15 12.52 4.30
N LEU A 30 17.63 11.33 4.01
CA LEU A 30 16.57 10.69 4.79
C LEU A 30 17.08 10.24 6.16
N LEU A 31 18.31 9.72 6.24
CA LEU A 31 18.99 9.39 7.49
C LEU A 31 19.37 10.64 8.29
N MET A 32 19.82 11.72 7.63
CA MET A 32 20.05 13.02 8.28
C MET A 32 18.74 13.65 8.76
N GLY A 33 17.66 13.48 7.99
CA GLY A 33 16.29 13.86 8.36
C GLY A 33 15.73 13.04 9.53
N LEU A 34 16.13 11.77 9.66
CA LEU A 34 15.82 10.94 10.83
C LEU A 34 16.60 11.40 12.07
N LEU A 35 17.83 11.88 11.90
CA LEU A 35 18.64 12.48 12.98
C LEU A 35 18.14 13.87 13.40
N SER A 36 17.43 14.57 12.51
CA SER A 36 16.73 15.84 12.78
C SER A 36 15.22 15.66 12.96
N TYR A 37 14.76 14.43 13.15
CA TYR A 37 13.33 14.09 13.22
C TYR A 37 12.61 14.92 14.27
N SER A 38 13.23 15.21 15.42
CA SER A 38 12.66 16.09 16.44
C SER A 38 12.44 17.50 15.93
N ALA A 39 13.43 18.13 15.30
CA ALA A 39 13.32 19.50 14.79
C ALA A 39 12.30 19.62 13.64
N ILE A 40 12.27 18.63 12.74
CA ILE A 40 11.31 18.58 11.63
C ILE A 40 9.90 18.30 12.16
N SER A 41 9.76 17.36 13.11
CA SER A 41 8.50 17.02 13.77
C SER A 41 7.93 18.24 14.49
N ASP A 42 8.72 18.94 15.30
CA ASP A 42 8.25 20.09 16.08
C ASP A 42 7.81 21.23 15.18
N THR A 43 8.57 21.50 14.09
CA THR A 43 8.20 22.53 13.11
C THR A 43 6.96 22.13 12.31
N PHE A 44 6.84 20.86 11.94
CA PHE A 44 5.68 20.32 11.26
C PHE A 44 4.42 20.39 12.12
N TRP A 45 4.50 19.96 13.39
CA TRP A 45 3.38 20.04 14.33
C TRP A 45 3.00 21.47 14.66
N ALA A 46 3.96 22.39 14.78
CA ALA A 46 3.68 23.82 14.91
C ALA A 46 2.93 24.39 13.69
N GLY A 47 3.32 23.97 12.48
CA GLY A 47 2.60 24.30 11.25
C GLY A 47 1.19 23.73 11.22
N VAL A 48 1.03 22.44 11.54
CA VAL A 48 -0.27 21.77 11.61
C VAL A 48 -1.19 22.44 12.64
N ASP A 49 -0.68 22.83 13.80
CA ASP A 49 -1.46 23.51 14.85
C ASP A 49 -1.87 24.94 14.42
N ALA A 50 -0.98 25.65 13.71
CA ALA A 50 -1.30 26.95 13.12
C ALA A 50 -2.39 26.84 12.04
N PHE A 51 -2.32 25.82 11.17
CA PHE A 51 -3.34 25.54 10.15
C PHE A 51 -4.65 24.98 10.74
N GLY A 52 -4.59 24.25 11.85
CA GLY A 52 -5.77 23.76 12.56
C GLY A 52 -6.62 24.89 13.15
N LYS A 53 -5.96 25.94 13.66
CA LYS A 53 -6.63 27.16 14.16
C LYS A 53 -7.34 27.97 13.07
N LEU A 54 -6.96 27.80 11.80
CA LEU A 54 -7.63 28.39 10.63
C LEU A 54 -8.94 27.68 10.24
N ARG A 55 -9.37 26.63 10.95
CA ARG A 55 -10.59 25.83 10.71
C ARG A 55 -10.73 25.29 9.27
N TRP A 56 -9.64 25.24 8.50
CA TRP A 56 -9.65 24.76 7.11
C TRP A 56 -9.96 23.26 6.98
N PHE A 57 -9.72 22.48 8.04
CA PHE A 57 -9.99 21.03 8.07
C PHE A 57 -11.33 20.65 8.73
N GLU A 58 -12.10 21.59 9.26
CA GLU A 58 -13.42 21.28 9.86
C GLU A 58 -14.46 20.78 8.84
N ARG A 59 -14.19 20.96 7.53
CA ARG A 59 -15.01 20.41 6.44
C ARG A 59 -14.43 19.17 5.78
N ALA A 60 -13.26 18.70 6.19
CA ALA A 60 -12.78 17.38 5.79
C ALA A 60 -13.53 16.37 6.67
N ASP A 61 -14.70 15.95 6.20
CA ASP A 61 -15.57 14.99 6.86
C ASP A 61 -14.75 13.75 7.26
N VAL A 62 -14.52 13.63 8.56
CA VAL A 62 -13.66 12.60 9.18
C VAL A 62 -14.19 11.19 8.94
N ASN A 63 -15.39 11.06 8.37
CA ASN A 63 -16.01 9.79 8.01
C ASN A 63 -15.46 9.23 6.69
N SER A 64 -15.43 10.00 5.61
CA SER A 64 -15.13 9.48 4.26
C SER A 64 -13.67 9.01 4.07
N ALA A 65 -12.71 9.71 4.68
CA ALA A 65 -11.29 9.36 4.63
C ALA A 65 -10.95 8.18 5.57
N SER A 66 -11.62 8.10 6.74
CA SER A 66 -11.44 7.02 7.71
C SER A 66 -12.02 5.71 7.20
N ASP A 67 -13.21 5.75 6.58
CA ASP A 67 -13.84 4.60 5.93
C ASP A 67 -12.96 4.07 4.80
N SER A 68 -12.37 4.97 3.99
CA SER A 68 -11.44 4.60 2.92
C SER A 68 -10.18 3.91 3.42
N TRP A 69 -9.67 4.28 4.61
CA TRP A 69 -8.51 3.62 5.22
C TRP A 69 -8.88 2.26 5.80
N GLN A 70 -9.97 2.18 6.56
CA GLN A 70 -10.46 0.94 7.14
C GLN A 70 -10.72 -0.11 6.06
N PHE A 71 -11.38 0.28 4.97
CA PHE A 71 -11.61 -0.58 3.82
C PHE A 71 -10.29 -1.13 3.20
N ARG A 72 -9.22 -0.34 3.15
CA ARG A 72 -7.91 -0.81 2.65
C ARG A 72 -7.31 -1.87 3.56
N ILE A 73 -7.47 -1.73 4.87
CA ILE A 73 -7.00 -2.71 5.85
C ILE A 73 -7.81 -4.01 5.73
N GLU A 74 -9.14 -3.91 5.60
CA GLU A 74 -10.01 -5.05 5.32
C GLU A 74 -9.59 -5.78 4.04
N SER A 75 -9.34 -5.03 2.96
CA SER A 75 -8.87 -5.53 1.67
C SER A 75 -7.53 -6.25 1.73
N ILE A 76 -6.55 -5.72 2.48
CA ILE A 76 -5.26 -6.37 2.65
C ILE A 76 -5.41 -7.67 3.44
N VAL A 77 -6.15 -7.64 4.55
CA VAL A 77 -6.32 -8.81 5.42
C VAL A 77 -7.14 -9.89 4.72
N GLY A 78 -8.25 -9.53 4.09
CA GLY A 78 -9.10 -10.46 3.33
C GLY A 78 -8.38 -11.06 2.13
N GLY A 79 -7.60 -10.27 1.40
CA GLY A 79 -6.75 -10.76 0.30
C GLY A 79 -5.67 -11.72 0.79
N TRP A 80 -5.03 -11.44 1.93
CA TRP A 80 -4.07 -12.36 2.53
C TRP A 80 -4.71 -13.68 2.96
N ASN A 81 -5.86 -13.61 3.64
CA ASN A 81 -6.59 -14.80 4.08
C ASN A 81 -7.01 -15.67 2.87
N LEU A 82 -7.44 -15.05 1.78
CA LEU A 82 -7.82 -15.75 0.56
C LEU A 82 -6.61 -16.42 -0.11
N LEU A 83 -5.48 -15.71 -0.24
CA LEU A 83 -4.23 -16.28 -0.76
C LEU A 83 -3.73 -17.45 0.11
N TRP A 84 -3.76 -17.33 1.43
CA TRP A 84 -3.33 -18.40 2.33
C TRP A 84 -4.23 -19.64 2.26
N ALA A 85 -5.51 -19.46 1.97
CA ALA A 85 -6.43 -20.58 1.77
C ALA A 85 -6.21 -21.30 0.42
N HIS A 86 -5.73 -20.59 -0.61
CA HIS A 86 -5.52 -21.12 -1.96
C HIS A 86 -4.14 -20.75 -2.53
N PRO A 87 -3.04 -21.16 -1.88
CA PRO A 87 -1.72 -20.57 -2.14
C PRO A 87 -1.13 -20.93 -3.51
N TRP A 88 -1.48 -22.09 -4.07
CA TRP A 88 -0.81 -22.62 -5.25
C TRP A 88 -1.42 -22.14 -6.57
N LEU A 89 -2.75 -22.27 -6.69
CA LEU A 89 -3.50 -21.98 -7.92
C LEU A 89 -4.51 -20.84 -7.76
N GLY A 90 -4.67 -20.31 -6.55
CA GLY A 90 -5.72 -19.33 -6.25
C GLY A 90 -7.12 -19.92 -6.41
N VAL A 91 -8.12 -19.03 -6.46
CA VAL A 91 -9.53 -19.39 -6.69
C VAL A 91 -9.95 -19.36 -8.15
N GLY A 92 -9.06 -19.00 -9.06
CA GLY A 92 -9.33 -18.81 -10.49
C GLY A 92 -9.43 -17.33 -10.88
N PHE A 93 -9.13 -17.05 -12.15
CA PHE A 93 -9.17 -15.70 -12.71
C PHE A 93 -10.55 -15.06 -12.57
N GLY A 94 -10.58 -13.85 -12.01
CA GLY A 94 -11.81 -13.12 -11.72
C GLY A 94 -12.70 -13.72 -10.63
N GLN A 95 -12.26 -14.80 -9.96
CA GLN A 95 -13.07 -15.46 -8.92
C GLN A 95 -12.90 -14.82 -7.55
N SER A 96 -11.89 -13.98 -7.32
CA SER A 96 -11.69 -13.37 -6.00
C SER A 96 -12.93 -12.61 -5.53
N ILE A 97 -13.68 -11.96 -6.43
CA ILE A 97 -14.90 -11.21 -6.06
C ILE A 97 -15.98 -12.07 -5.42
N TRP A 98 -16.08 -13.34 -5.80
CA TRP A 98 -17.08 -14.28 -5.28
C TRP A 98 -16.64 -14.96 -3.98
N HIS A 99 -15.33 -15.12 -3.80
CA HIS A 99 -14.75 -15.83 -2.67
C HIS A 99 -14.32 -14.89 -1.53
N TYR A 100 -13.95 -13.64 -1.85
CA TYR A 100 -13.33 -12.69 -0.93
C TYR A 100 -14.11 -12.47 0.37
N MET A 101 -15.44 -12.35 0.29
CA MET A 101 -16.28 -12.12 1.47
C MET A 101 -16.13 -13.21 2.55
N ARG A 102 -15.87 -14.47 2.16
CA ARG A 102 -15.68 -15.58 3.10
C ARG A 102 -14.38 -15.44 3.91
N TYR A 103 -13.44 -14.65 3.43
CA TYR A 103 -12.11 -14.47 4.00
C TYR A 103 -11.92 -13.11 4.66
N LEU A 104 -12.98 -12.28 4.68
CA LEU A 104 -12.98 -11.05 5.45
C LEU A 104 -12.82 -11.35 6.95
N PRO A 105 -12.04 -10.52 7.67
CA PRO A 105 -11.95 -10.64 9.12
C PRO A 105 -13.29 -10.29 9.79
N SER A 106 -13.54 -10.84 10.97
CA SER A 106 -14.81 -10.65 11.69
C SER A 106 -15.11 -9.19 12.10
N TRP A 107 -14.09 -8.33 12.11
CA TRP A 107 -14.20 -6.89 12.38
C TRP A 107 -14.41 -6.05 11.11
N ALA A 108 -14.51 -6.68 9.94
CA ALA A 108 -14.75 -5.97 8.68
C ALA A 108 -16.14 -5.33 8.67
N ASN A 109 -16.19 -4.04 8.36
CA ASN A 109 -17.42 -3.26 8.30
C ASN A 109 -17.86 -2.95 6.87
N HIS A 110 -17.07 -3.36 5.85
CA HIS A 110 -17.35 -3.14 4.44
C HIS A 110 -17.51 -4.44 3.63
N PRO A 111 -18.43 -5.35 4.02
CA PRO A 111 -18.56 -6.65 3.35
C PRO A 111 -19.04 -6.56 1.89
N PHE A 112 -19.77 -5.50 1.52
CA PHE A 112 -20.40 -5.35 0.19
C PHE A 112 -19.82 -4.21 -0.67
N HIS A 113 -18.97 -3.36 -0.11
CA HIS A 113 -18.34 -2.26 -0.84
C HIS A 113 -17.22 -2.83 -1.71
N PRO A 114 -17.19 -2.51 -3.03
CA PRO A 114 -17.09 -3.50 -4.09
C PRO A 114 -16.11 -4.60 -3.68
N ALA A 115 -16.63 -5.82 -3.50
CA ALA A 115 -16.01 -6.97 -2.84
C ALA A 115 -14.72 -7.45 -3.53
N THR A 116 -13.74 -6.57 -3.65
CA THR A 116 -12.55 -6.72 -4.47
C THR A 116 -11.32 -6.39 -3.63
N ILE A 117 -10.23 -7.04 -3.98
CA ILE A 117 -8.94 -6.81 -3.35
C ILE A 117 -8.30 -5.61 -4.04
N HIS A 118 -8.21 -4.48 -3.33
CA HIS A 118 -7.59 -3.23 -3.82
C HIS A 118 -6.04 -3.24 -3.81
N ASN A 119 -5.43 -4.41 -3.76
CA ASN A 119 -3.99 -4.60 -3.90
C ASN A 119 -3.75 -5.61 -5.02
N VAL A 120 -3.24 -5.14 -6.16
CA VAL A 120 -3.08 -5.96 -7.36
C VAL A 120 -2.23 -7.21 -7.13
N PHE A 121 -1.20 -7.14 -6.27
CA PHE A 121 -0.36 -8.31 -5.96
C PHE A 121 -1.14 -9.36 -5.18
N LEU A 122 -1.92 -8.92 -4.19
CA LEU A 122 -2.81 -9.81 -3.44
C LEU A 122 -3.94 -10.33 -4.32
N GLN A 123 -4.46 -9.54 -5.25
CA GLN A 123 -5.47 -9.99 -6.20
C GLN A 123 -4.91 -11.07 -7.12
N VAL A 124 -3.76 -10.82 -7.77
CA VAL A 124 -3.08 -11.81 -8.62
C VAL A 124 -2.75 -13.09 -7.84
N GLY A 125 -2.19 -12.95 -6.63
CA GLY A 125 -1.91 -14.10 -5.78
C GLY A 125 -3.16 -14.86 -5.37
N SER A 126 -4.23 -14.17 -4.99
CA SER A 126 -5.48 -14.80 -4.56
C SER A 126 -6.23 -15.48 -5.70
N GLU A 127 -6.21 -14.90 -6.90
CA GLU A 127 -6.89 -15.45 -8.07
C GLU A 127 -6.09 -16.57 -8.73
N LEU A 128 -4.77 -16.44 -8.83
CA LEU A 128 -3.94 -17.29 -9.69
C LEU A 128 -2.81 -18.02 -8.94
N GLY A 129 -2.68 -17.79 -7.63
CA GLY A 129 -1.70 -18.42 -6.76
C GLY A 129 -0.29 -17.83 -6.83
N VAL A 130 0.59 -18.36 -5.99
CA VAL A 130 1.96 -17.87 -5.80
C VAL A 130 2.82 -18.05 -7.06
N VAL A 131 2.57 -19.09 -7.86
CA VAL A 131 3.32 -19.32 -9.10
C VAL A 131 3.10 -18.17 -10.08
N SER A 132 1.83 -17.79 -10.28
CA SER A 132 1.44 -16.69 -11.15
C SER A 132 1.89 -15.34 -10.59
N LEU A 133 1.84 -15.16 -9.26
CA LEU A 133 2.39 -13.96 -8.61
C LEU A 133 3.89 -13.82 -8.83
N MET A 134 4.66 -14.91 -8.74
CA MET A 134 6.10 -14.88 -9.01
C MET A 134 6.40 -14.56 -10.48
N ALA A 135 5.65 -15.14 -11.41
CA ALA A 135 5.77 -14.80 -12.84
C ALA A 135 5.42 -13.33 -13.09
N PHE A 136 4.35 -12.82 -12.46
CA PHE A 136 3.96 -11.42 -12.52
C PHE A 136 5.09 -10.52 -12.00
N LEU A 137 5.64 -10.79 -10.82
CA LEU A 137 6.78 -10.04 -10.27
C LEU A 137 8.01 -10.12 -11.19
N GLY A 138 8.27 -11.28 -11.81
CA GLY A 138 9.35 -11.46 -12.77
C GLY A 138 9.21 -10.55 -14.00
N LEU A 139 7.99 -10.37 -14.52
CA LEU A 139 7.72 -9.44 -15.63
C LEU A 139 8.07 -7.99 -15.26
N TRP A 140 7.78 -7.58 -14.03
CA TRP A 140 8.10 -6.22 -13.55
C TRP A 140 9.59 -5.99 -13.31
N VAL A 141 10.36 -7.03 -13.02
CA VAL A 141 11.84 -6.94 -12.88
C VAL A 141 12.52 -6.92 -14.24
N TRP A 142 11.92 -7.59 -15.23
CA TRP A 142 12.47 -7.66 -16.58
C TRP A 142 12.16 -6.42 -17.43
N ALA A 143 10.97 -5.83 -17.28
CA ALA A 143 10.52 -4.63 -17.99
C ALA A 143 11.23 -3.35 -17.50
#